data_AF-M5RNU6-F1
#
_entry.id   AF-M5RNU6-F1
#
_cell.length_a   1.000
_cell.length_b   1.000
_cell.length_c   1.000
_cell.angle_alpha   90.00
_cell.angle_beta   90.00
_cell.angle_gamma   90.00
#
_symmetry.space_group_name_H-M   'P 1'
#
loop_
_entity.id
_entity.type
_entity.pdbx_description
1 polymer ?
#
loop_
_entity_poly.entity_id
_entity_poly.type
_entity_poly.pdbx_seq_one_letter_code
_entity_poly.pdbx_strand_id
1 'polypeptide(L)'
;MRAWECGYASDYWMTFKQAKSAGGNVRKGEKGSLVTFWKLYDTKDKHTSDDITVPVLRHYTAFNLEQIDGITIPDATVGDVTVEPFAPVEQAEAILNGYAGRPKIEHGGECAYYRA
;
A
#
# COMPACT_ATOMS: atom_id res chain seq x y z
N MET A 1 -0.54 -2.38 -9.78
CA MET A 1 -0.64 -1.57 -8.54
C MET A 1 -1.35 -0.30 -8.92
N ARG A 2 -2.46 0.05 -8.25
CA ARG A 2 -3.42 1.02 -8.78
C ARG A 2 -2.86 2.45 -8.93
N ALA A 3 -1.95 2.85 -8.04
CA ALA A 3 -1.22 4.11 -8.14
C ALA A 3 -0.44 4.20 -9.47
N TRP A 4 0.39 3.19 -9.76
CA TRP A 4 1.16 3.13 -11.01
C TRP A 4 0.28 3.04 -12.26
N GLU A 5 -0.78 2.22 -12.25
CA GLU A 5 -1.71 2.09 -13.38
C GLU A 5 -2.44 3.39 -13.73
N CYS A 6 -2.73 4.22 -12.72
CA CYS A 6 -3.41 5.49 -12.88
C CYS A 6 -2.48 6.70 -12.90
N GLY A 7 -1.16 6.49 -12.77
CA GLY A 7 -0.15 7.54 -12.78
C GLY A 7 -0.17 8.45 -11.55
N TYR A 8 -0.70 7.99 -10.41
CA TYR A 8 -0.63 8.74 -9.16
C TYR A 8 0.80 8.65 -8.61
N ALA A 9 1.36 9.81 -8.27
CA ALA A 9 2.66 9.96 -7.64
C ALA A 9 2.59 9.80 -6.11
N SER A 10 1.45 10.13 -5.49
CA SER A 10 1.26 9.95 -4.05
C SER A 10 0.99 8.48 -3.70
N ASP A 11 1.65 8.01 -2.65
CA ASP A 11 1.42 6.69 -2.04
C ASP A 11 0.25 6.70 -1.04
N TYR A 12 -0.31 7.87 -0.74
CA TYR A 12 -1.37 7.99 0.26
C TYR A 12 -2.75 7.81 -0.36
N TRP A 13 -3.65 7.18 0.42
CA TRP A 13 -5.03 6.92 0.05
C TRP A 13 -5.97 7.21 1.21
N MET A 14 -7.19 7.66 0.91
CA MET A 14 -8.25 7.90 1.89
C MET A 14 -9.59 7.38 1.41
N THR A 15 -10.42 6.89 2.33
CA THR A 15 -11.84 6.67 2.05
C THR A 15 -12.58 8.01 1.93
N PHE A 16 -13.72 8.03 1.23
CA PHE A 16 -14.54 9.23 1.07
C PHE A 16 -14.88 9.90 2.40
N LYS A 17 -15.17 9.11 3.44
CA LYS A 17 -15.51 9.62 4.78
C LYS A 17 -14.29 10.27 5.45
N GLN A 18 -13.11 9.66 5.35
CA GLN A 18 -11.87 10.23 5.89
C GLN A 18 -11.53 11.55 5.20
N ALA A 19 -11.62 11.59 3.87
CA ALA A 19 -11.41 12.80 3.08
C ALA A 19 -12.33 13.95 3.57
N LYS A 20 -13.63 13.66 3.67
CA LYS A 20 -14.62 14.63 4.14
C LYS A 20 -14.38 15.09 5.58
N SER A 21 -14.02 14.17 6.48
CA SER A 21 -13.70 14.50 7.87
C SER A 21 -12.42 15.34 8.00
N ALA A 22 -11.48 15.20 7.06
CA ALA A 22 -10.27 16.00 7.00
C ALA A 22 -10.46 17.35 6.27
N GLY A 23 -11.70 17.70 5.88
CA GLY A 23 -12.01 18.95 5.16
C GLY A 23 -11.79 18.87 3.65
N GLY A 24 -11.40 17.70 3.13
CA GLY A 24 -11.21 17.45 1.71
C GLY A 24 -12.48 17.04 0.99
N ASN A 25 -12.46 17.17 -0.34
CA ASN A 25 -13.54 16.70 -1.20
C ASN A 25 -12.99 15.95 -2.40
N VAL A 26 -13.47 14.72 -2.61
CA VAL A 26 -13.13 13.94 -3.80
C VAL A 26 -13.66 14.69 -5.04
N ARG A 27 -12.80 14.93 -6.03
CA ARG A 27 -13.18 15.65 -7.25
C ARG A 27 -14.28 14.90 -8.01
N LYS A 28 -15.21 15.66 -8.59
CA LYS A 28 -16.34 15.09 -9.33
C LYS A 28 -15.83 14.29 -10.54
N GLY A 29 -16.27 13.04 -10.65
CA GLY A 29 -15.91 12.14 -11.76
C GLY A 29 -14.73 11.21 -11.46
N GLU A 30 -14.00 11.43 -10.36
CA GLU A 30 -12.96 10.53 -9.90
C GLU A 30 -13.52 9.16 -9.52
N LYS A 31 -12.77 8.10 -9.88
CA LYS A 31 -13.13 6.72 -9.57
C LYS A 31 -12.28 6.22 -8.42
N GLY A 32 -12.94 5.72 -7.38
CA GLY A 32 -12.27 5.09 -6.26
C GLY A 32 -11.80 3.68 -6.59
N SER A 33 -10.93 3.16 -5.75
CA SER A 33 -10.30 1.85 -5.86
C SER A 33 -10.76 0.95 -4.71
N LEU A 34 -10.97 -0.33 -5.01
CA LEU A 34 -11.43 -1.32 -4.03
C LEU A 34 -10.28 -1.70 -3.09
N VAL A 35 -10.53 -1.57 -1.79
CA VAL A 35 -9.64 -2.06 -0.73
C VAL A 35 -10.40 -3.11 0.07
N THR A 36 -9.84 -4.31 0.16
CA THR A 36 -10.43 -5.40 0.93
C THR A 36 -9.76 -5.50 2.29
N PHE A 37 -10.54 -5.31 3.34
CA PHE A 37 -10.14 -5.55 4.71
C PHE A 37 -10.62 -6.94 5.14
N TRP A 38 -9.73 -7.72 5.74
CA TRP A 38 -10.07 -9.01 6.32
C TRP A 38 -9.57 -9.11 7.75
N LYS A 39 -10.39 -9.68 8.64
CA LYS A 39 -9.99 -10.04 10.00
C LYS A 39 -10.83 -11.21 10.52
N LEU A 40 -10.33 -11.89 11.56
CA LEU A 40 -11.17 -12.69 12.43
C LEU A 40 -11.93 -11.78 13.41
N TYR A 41 -13.19 -12.11 13.69
CA TYR A 41 -14.06 -11.34 14.56
C TYR A 41 -14.83 -12.27 15.50
N ASP A 42 -14.70 -12.01 16.79
CA ASP A 42 -15.42 -12.74 17.83
C ASP A 42 -16.84 -12.16 17.96
N THR A 43 -17.83 -13.05 17.90
CA THR A 43 -19.25 -12.72 17.98
C THR A 43 -20.01 -13.86 18.63
N LYS A 44 -21.30 -13.67 18.93
CA LYS A 44 -22.18 -14.75 19.39
C LYS A 44 -22.97 -15.37 18.24
N ASP A 45 -23.16 -16.68 18.30
CA ASP A 45 -24.08 -17.38 17.42
C ASP A 45 -25.52 -16.91 17.67
N LYS A 46 -26.29 -16.70 16.59
CA LYS A 46 -27.65 -16.14 16.69
C LYS A 46 -28.68 -17.13 17.24
N HIS A 47 -28.41 -18.42 17.18
CA HIS A 47 -29.30 -19.48 17.61
C HIS A 47 -28.90 -20.05 18.97
N THR A 48 -27.61 -20.30 19.18
CA THR A 48 -27.11 -20.93 20.42
C THR A 48 -26.61 -19.92 21.45
N SER A 49 -26.34 -18.68 21.05
CA SER A 49 -25.71 -17.63 21.89
C SER A 49 -24.28 -17.96 22.37
N ASP A 50 -23.68 -19.01 21.83
CA ASP A 50 -22.30 -19.39 22.11
C ASP A 50 -21.31 -18.41 21.46
N ASP A 51 -20.12 -18.31 22.04
CA ASP A 51 -19.04 -17.50 21.48
C ASP A 51 -18.41 -18.21 20.28
N ILE A 52 -18.34 -17.51 19.15
CA ILE A 52 -17.79 -18.00 17.89
C ILE A 52 -16.83 -16.96 17.28
N THR A 53 -15.82 -17.43 16.57
CA THR A 53 -14.91 -16.58 15.79
C THR A 53 -15.18 -16.77 14.30
N VAL A 54 -15.49 -15.69 13.59
CA VAL A 54 -15.82 -15.74 12.16
C VAL A 54 -14.85 -14.88 11.34
N PRO A 55 -14.43 -15.33 10.14
CA PRO A 55 -13.70 -14.48 9.21
C PRO A 55 -14.65 -13.42 8.62
N VAL A 56 -14.26 -12.16 8.76
CA VAL A 56 -15.00 -11.01 8.23
C VAL A 56 -14.20 -10.40 7.10
N LEU A 57 -14.85 -10.29 5.95
CA LEU A 57 -14.33 -9.58 4.79
C LEU A 57 -15.18 -8.32 4.55
N ARG A 58 -14.53 -7.17 4.40
CA ARG A 58 -15.19 -5.88 4.15
C ARG A 58 -14.54 -5.18 2.98
N HIS A 59 -15.36 -4.64 2.10
CA HIS A 59 -14.91 -3.82 0.98
C HIS A 59 -15.02 -2.34 1.34
N TYR A 60 -13.96 -1.61 1.04
CA TYR A 60 -13.90 -0.16 1.14
C TYR A 60 -13.53 0.43 -0.22
N THR A 61 -14.00 1.65 -0.46
CA THR A 61 -13.58 2.44 -1.61
C THR A 61 -12.63 3.52 -1.13
N ALA A 62 -11.39 3.47 -1.59
CA ALA A 62 -10.36 4.46 -1.31
C ALA A 62 -10.03 5.28 -2.55
N PHE A 63 -9.62 6.53 -2.34
CA PHE A 63 -9.21 7.48 -3.35
C PHE A 63 -7.78 7.89 -3.05
N ASN A 64 -6.94 7.99 -4.07
CA ASN A 64 -5.61 8.55 -3.92
C ASN A 64 -5.72 10.03 -3.50
N LEU A 65 -4.77 10.54 -2.72
CA LEU A 65 -4.80 11.93 -2.27
C LEU A 65 -4.83 12.93 -3.43
N GLU A 66 -4.26 12.60 -4.59
CA GLU A 66 -4.32 13.44 -5.80
C GLU A 66 -5.73 13.58 -6.39
N GLN A 67 -6.68 12.73 -5.97
CA GLN A 67 -8.09 12.78 -6.38
C GLN A 67 -8.94 13.68 -5.46
N ILE A 68 -8.34 14.27 -4.42
CA ILE A 68 -9.04 14.94 -3.32
C ILE A 68 -8.56 16.38 -3.22
N ASP A 69 -9.45 17.33 -3.45
CA ASP A 69 -9.17 18.75 -3.22
C ASP A 69 -9.21 19.07 -1.72
N GLY A 70 -8.41 20.05 -1.29
CA GLY A 70 -8.42 20.56 0.08
C GLY A 70 -7.67 19.70 1.10
N ILE A 71 -6.85 18.74 0.65
CA ILE A 71 -5.97 17.93 1.50
C ILE A 71 -4.50 18.19 1.16
N THR A 72 -3.66 18.26 2.19
CA THR A 72 -2.20 18.31 2.01
C THR A 72 -1.68 16.91 1.70
N ILE A 73 -0.94 16.78 0.61
CA ILE A 73 -0.32 15.53 0.18
C ILE A 73 1.07 15.43 0.84
N PRO A 74 1.32 14.48 1.77
CA PRO A 74 2.55 14.46 2.57
C PRO A 74 3.82 14.20 1.75
N ASP A 75 3.67 13.42 0.69
CA ASP A 75 4.71 13.00 -0.24
C ASP A 75 4.62 13.76 -1.58
N ALA A 76 4.08 14.98 -1.56
CA ALA A 76 4.18 15.89 -2.68
C ALA A 76 5.65 16.32 -2.89
N THR A 77 6.51 15.40 -3.32
CA THR A 77 7.84 15.71 -3.80
C THR A 77 7.71 16.28 -5.20
N VAL A 78 7.83 17.60 -5.27
CA VAL A 78 8.11 18.33 -6.51
C VAL A 78 9.57 18.04 -6.86
N GLY A 79 9.82 17.24 -7.89
CA GLY A 79 11.16 17.09 -8.43
C GLY A 79 11.31 15.96 -9.42
N ASP A 80 11.90 16.26 -10.57
CA ASP A 80 12.44 15.27 -11.50
C ASP A 80 13.31 14.29 -10.71
N VAL A 81 12.97 13.00 -10.76
CA VAL A 81 13.83 11.94 -10.26
C VAL A 81 15.05 11.90 -11.17
N THR A 82 16.08 12.63 -10.77
CA THR A 82 17.40 12.48 -11.38
C THR A 82 17.87 11.07 -11.06
N VAL A 83 18.02 10.26 -12.11
CA VAL A 83 18.54 8.90 -11.97
C VAL A 83 20.02 9.03 -11.64
N GLU A 84 20.33 9.01 -10.34
CA GLU A 84 21.73 8.96 -9.92
C GLU A 84 22.38 7.66 -10.40
N PRO A 85 23.68 7.69 -10.73
CA PRO A 85 24.42 6.48 -11.05
C PRO A 85 24.32 5.47 -9.89
N PHE A 86 24.25 4.19 -10.23
CA PHE A 86 24.07 3.12 -9.25
C PHE A 86 25.17 3.17 -8.18
N ALA A 87 24.76 3.42 -6.95
CA ALA A 87 25.57 3.27 -5.74
C ALA A 87 24.86 2.26 -4.82
N PRO A 88 25.59 1.28 -4.25
CA PRO A 88 25.02 0.37 -3.26
C PRO A 88 24.42 1.16 -2.08
N VAL A 89 23.17 0.88 -1.76
CA VAL A 89 22.47 1.50 -0.62
C VAL A 89 22.89 0.77 0.65
N GLU A 90 23.62 1.45 1.55
CA GLU A 90 24.16 0.85 2.77
C GLU A 90 23.08 0.17 3.63
N GLN A 91 21.90 0.78 3.73
CA GLN A 91 20.76 0.21 4.47
C GLN A 91 20.23 -1.08 3.82
N ALA A 92 20.27 -1.17 2.48
CA ALA A 92 19.88 -2.39 1.78
C ALA A 92 20.90 -3.52 2.03
N GLU A 93 22.19 -3.20 2.02
CA GLU A 93 23.27 -4.13 2.40
C GLU A 93 23.13 -4.59 3.87
N ALA A 94 22.74 -3.70 4.77
CA ALA A 94 22.50 -4.05 6.17
C ALA A 94 21.34 -5.05 6.34
N ILE A 95 20.22 -4.85 5.64
CA ILE A 95 19.09 -5.80 5.62
C ILE A 95 19.57 -7.16 5.07
N LEU A 96 20.34 -7.12 4.00
CA LEU A 96 20.85 -8.32 3.34
C LEU A 96 21.76 -9.14 4.27
N ASN A 97 22.68 -8.48 4.97
CA ASN A 97 23.61 -9.11 5.89
C ASN A 97 22.95 -9.55 7.21
N GLY A 98 21.86 -8.88 7.61
CA GLY A 98 21.05 -9.24 8.77
C GLY A 98 20.04 -10.37 8.54
N TYR A 99 19.82 -10.81 7.30
CA TYR A 99 18.81 -11.81 6.98
C TYR A 99 19.25 -13.21 7.46
N ALA A 100 18.66 -13.66 8.57
CA ALA A 100 18.83 -15.03 9.07
C ALA A 100 18.35 -16.07 8.05
N GLY A 101 19.24 -16.98 7.65
CA GLY A 101 18.95 -17.99 6.63
C GLY A 101 18.98 -17.45 5.19
N ARG A 102 19.69 -16.33 4.95
CA ARG A 102 19.87 -15.73 3.62
C ARG A 102 20.23 -16.78 2.55
N PRO A 103 19.47 -16.87 1.44
CA PRO A 103 19.84 -17.69 0.30
C PRO A 103 21.21 -17.30 -0.28
N LYS A 104 21.91 -18.25 -0.91
CA LYS A 104 23.18 -17.93 -1.57
C LYS A 104 22.94 -16.94 -2.71
N ILE A 105 23.62 -15.79 -2.67
CA ILE A 105 23.61 -14.82 -3.75
C ILE A 105 24.90 -14.99 -4.54
N GLU A 106 24.76 -15.27 -5.83
CA GLU A 106 25.86 -15.40 -6.78
C GLU A 106 25.72 -14.31 -7.84
N HIS A 107 26.81 -13.61 -8.13
CA HIS A 107 26.85 -12.62 -9.20
C HIS A 107 27.45 -13.26 -10.45
N GLY A 108 26.76 -13.11 -11.58
CA GLY A 108 27.13 -13.67 -12.87
C GLY A 108 25.91 -13.86 -13.78
N GLY A 109 26.15 -14.12 -15.07
CA GLY A 109 25.09 -14.27 -16.06
C GLY A 109 24.53 -12.94 -16.58
N GLU A 110 23.48 -13.02 -17.40
CA GLU A 110 22.87 -11.87 -18.10
C GLU A 110 21.56 -11.39 -17.45
N CYS A 111 21.04 -12.12 -16.45
CA CYS A 111 19.76 -11.80 -15.81
C CYS A 111 19.73 -12.23 -14.34
N ALA A 112 18.86 -11.59 -13.56
CA ALA A 112 18.55 -12.00 -12.20
C ALA A 112 17.46 -13.08 -12.20
N TYR A 113 17.66 -14.14 -11.43
CA TYR A 113 16.66 -15.19 -11.22
C TYR A 113 16.76 -15.77 -9.81
N TYR A 114 15.64 -16.29 -9.29
CA TYR A 114 15.63 -17.08 -8.06
C TYR A 114 15.81 -18.56 -8.41
N ARG A 115 16.85 -19.19 -7.85
CA ARG A 115 17.09 -20.63 -7.97
C ARG A 115 16.59 -21.30 -6.70
N ALA A 116 15.47 -22.02 -6.81
CA ALA A 116 14.89 -22.82 -5.73
C ALA A 116 15.72 -24.07 -5.42
#